data_AF-A0A7D4AX22-F1
#
_entry.id   AF-A0A7D4AX22-F1
#
_cell.length_a   1.000
_cell.length_b   1.000
_cell.length_c   1.000
_cell.angle_alpha   90.00
_cell.angle_beta   90.00
_cell.angle_gamma   90.00
#
_symmetry.space_group_name_H-M   'P 1'
#
loop_
_entity.id
_entity.type
_entity.pdbx_description
1 polymer ?
#
loop_
_entity_poly.entity_id
_entity_poly.type
_entity_poly.pdbx_seq_one_letter_code
_entity_poly.pdbx_strand_id
1 'polypeptide(L)'
;MKKLFLGLLLVLLTLAALAPAQAQCVMCKSQVEAARAERDDYDVAGLNKGIVYMMTVPYILMGAVGFFWYRRTHPKRPTDR
;
A
#
# COMPACT_ATOMS: atom_id res chain seq x y z
N MET A 1 27.40 -4.40 -40.03
CA MET A 1 25.96 -4.06 -40.23
C MET A 1 25.08 -4.55 -39.09
N LYS A 2 25.10 -5.84 -38.69
CA LYS A 2 24.25 -6.38 -37.60
C LYS A 2 24.42 -5.70 -36.24
N LYS A 3 25.66 -5.30 -35.87
CA LYS A 3 25.96 -4.61 -34.60
C LYS A 3 25.44 -3.17 -34.58
N LEU A 4 25.49 -2.47 -35.71
CA LEU A 4 24.87 -1.15 -35.89
C LEU A 4 23.35 -1.26 -35.85
N PHE A 5 22.78 -2.29 -36.49
CA PHE A 5 21.34 -2.53 -36.46
C PHE A 5 20.84 -2.83 -35.04
N LEU A 6 21.60 -3.62 -34.27
CA LEU A 6 21.31 -3.89 -32.87
C LEU A 6 21.41 -2.62 -32.01
N GLY A 7 22.44 -1.79 -32.24
CA GLY A 7 22.59 -0.50 -31.56
C GLY A 7 21.43 0.45 -31.87
N LEU A 8 21.03 0.55 -33.14
CA LEU A 8 19.89 1.36 -33.57
C LEU A 8 18.58 0.89 -32.95
N LEU A 9 18.37 -0.43 -32.88
CA LEU A 9 17.18 -1.03 -32.29
C LEU A 9 17.11 -0.80 -30.78
N LEU A 10 18.26 -0.85 -30.09
CA LEU A 10 18.34 -0.54 -28.66
C LEU A 10 18.00 0.94 -28.39
N VAL A 11 18.54 1.85 -29.21
CA VAL A 11 18.23 3.28 -29.12
C VAL A 11 16.74 3.54 -29.39
N LEU A 12 16.16 2.89 -30.39
CA LEU A 12 14.73 3.03 -30.68
C LEU A 12 13.85 2.55 -29.51
N LEU A 13 14.27 1.46 -28.85
CA LEU A 13 13.56 0.88 -27.71
C LEU A 13 13.62 1.79 -26.47
N THR A 14 14.75 2.44 -26.22
CA THR A 14 14.86 3.39 -25.10
C THR A 14 14.04 4.65 -25.36
N LEU A 15 13.99 5.15 -26.60
CA LEU A 15 13.15 6.29 -26.95
C LEU A 15 11.65 5.99 -26.77
N ALA A 16 11.21 4.77 -27.06
CA ALA A 16 9.82 4.35 -26.84
C ALA A 16 9.42 4.32 -25.35
N ALA A 17 10.39 4.16 -24.44
CA ALA A 17 10.16 4.19 -22.99
C ALA A 17 9.96 5.60 -22.41
N LEU A 18 10.16 6.67 -23.19
CA LEU A 18 9.85 8.05 -22.78
C LEU A 18 8.35 8.39 -22.89
N ALA A 19 7.52 7.49 -23.41
CA ALA A 19 6.06 7.67 -23.36
C ALA A 19 5.62 7.84 -21.89
N PRO A 20 4.59 8.67 -21.61
CA PRO A 20 4.11 8.86 -20.25
C PRO A 20 3.66 7.51 -19.70
N ALA A 21 4.50 6.92 -18.84
CA ALA A 21 4.20 5.67 -18.18
C ALA A 21 2.91 5.88 -17.38
N GLN A 22 1.82 5.25 -17.81
CA GLN A 22 0.63 5.13 -16.99
C GLN A 22 1.08 4.42 -15.71
N ALA A 23 1.09 5.14 -14.59
CA ALA A 23 1.73 4.70 -13.36
C ALA A 23 1.28 3.27 -12.99
N GLN A 24 2.16 2.29 -13.13
CA GLN A 24 1.98 0.93 -12.61
C GLN A 24 2.22 0.91 -11.11
N CYS A 25 1.60 1.85 -10.40
CA CYS A 25 1.71 2.01 -8.96
C CYS A 25 0.40 2.68 -8.52
N VAL A 26 -0.52 1.91 -7.95
CA VAL A 26 -1.69 2.44 -7.20
C VAL A 26 -1.25 3.46 -6.13
N MET A 27 0.01 3.42 -5.71
CA MET A 27 0.67 4.41 -4.84
C MET A 27 0.68 5.83 -5.42
N CYS A 28 1.10 6.05 -6.67
CA CYS A 28 1.24 7.44 -7.15
C CYS A 28 -0.13 8.09 -7.40
N LYS A 29 -1.13 7.30 -7.82
CA LYS A 29 -2.49 7.78 -8.05
C LYS A 29 -3.19 8.15 -6.74
N SER A 30 -3.11 7.29 -5.72
CA SER A 30 -3.69 7.58 -4.40
C SER A 30 -3.07 8.82 -3.74
N GLN A 31 -1.75 9.02 -3.87
CA GLN A 31 -1.07 10.19 -3.31
C GLN A 31 -1.49 11.50 -4.01
N VAL A 32 -1.65 11.48 -5.35
CA VAL A 32 -2.09 12.66 -6.11
C VAL A 32 -3.59 12.92 -5.94
N GLU A 33 -4.42 11.88 -5.85
CA GLU A 33 -5.86 12.01 -5.57
C GLU A 33 -6.10 12.50 -4.14
N ALA A 34 -5.35 12.01 -3.15
CA ALA A 34 -5.37 12.54 -1.79
C ALA A 34 -4.98 14.03 -1.76
N ALA A 35 -3.87 14.40 -2.43
CA ALA A 35 -3.42 15.79 -2.50
C ALA A 35 -4.35 16.74 -3.29
N ARG A 36 -5.17 16.20 -4.22
CA ARG A 36 -6.20 16.97 -4.95
C ARG A 36 -7.52 17.08 -4.19
N ALA A 37 -7.88 16.08 -3.41
CA ALA A 37 -9.09 16.09 -2.57
C ALA A 37 -8.99 17.09 -1.40
N GLU A 38 -7.77 17.44 -0.97
CA GLU A 38 -7.49 18.44 0.08
C GLU A 38 -7.53 19.90 -0.39
N ARG A 39 -8.26 20.20 -1.48
CA ARG A 39 -8.29 21.55 -2.10
C ARG A 39 -9.45 22.44 -1.66
N ASP A 40 -10.21 22.06 -0.64
CA ASP A 40 -11.12 22.98 0.05
C ASP A 40 -11.02 22.75 1.55
N ASP A 41 -10.46 23.76 2.22
CA ASP A 41 -10.32 23.89 3.68
C ASP A 41 -9.46 22.81 4.38
N TYR A 42 -8.21 23.17 4.69
CA TYR A 42 -7.31 22.37 5.53
C TYR A 42 -7.84 22.33 6.98
N ASP A 43 -8.90 21.56 7.22
CA ASP A 43 -9.28 21.12 8.56
C ASP A 43 -8.32 19.99 8.99
N VAL A 44 -7.15 20.42 9.46
CA VAL A 44 -6.07 19.58 10.01
C VAL A 44 -6.54 18.60 11.09
N ALA A 45 -7.75 18.78 11.65
CA ALA A 45 -8.36 17.84 12.58
C ALA A 45 -8.87 16.56 11.90
N GLY A 46 -9.36 16.62 10.65
CA GLY A 46 -9.93 15.48 9.92
C GLY A 46 -8.87 14.49 9.40
N LEU A 47 -7.73 15.00 8.90
CA LEU A 47 -6.64 14.18 8.39
C LEU A 47 -6.00 13.31 9.48
N ASN A 48 -5.80 13.87 10.67
CA ASN A 48 -5.23 13.14 11.82
C ASN A 48 -6.17 12.00 12.27
N LYS A 49 -7.49 12.17 12.12
CA LYS A 49 -8.47 11.10 12.37
C LYS A 49 -8.39 9.99 11.33
N GLY A 50 -8.18 10.33 10.06
CA GLY A 50 -7.99 9.35 8.99
C GLY A 50 -6.75 8.47 9.19
N ILE A 51 -5.62 9.07 9.59
CA ILE A 51 -4.38 8.33 9.90
C ILE A 51 -4.58 7.39 11.09
N VAL A 52 -5.17 7.89 12.18
CA VAL A 52 -5.47 7.05 13.35
C VAL A 52 -6.41 5.91 12.98
N TYR A 53 -7.43 6.14 12.14
CA TYR A 53 -8.35 5.09 11.70
C TYR A 53 -7.64 4.00 10.90
N MET A 54 -6.80 4.39 9.93
CA MET A 54 -6.05 3.44 9.08
C MET A 54 -4.98 2.66 9.88
N MET A 55 -4.33 3.31 10.85
CA MET A 55 -3.38 2.62 11.74
C MET A 55 -4.08 1.75 12.78
N THR A 56 -5.32 2.02 13.17
CA THR A 56 -6.04 1.22 14.17
C THR A 56 -6.35 -0.20 13.68
N VAL A 57 -6.68 -0.35 12.39
CA VAL A 57 -7.02 -1.65 11.77
C VAL A 57 -5.94 -2.72 11.98
N PRO A 58 -4.64 -2.50 11.65
CA PRO A 58 -3.62 -3.53 11.84
C PRO A 58 -3.40 -3.88 13.32
N TYR A 59 -3.53 -2.94 14.26
CA TYR A 59 -3.40 -3.25 15.69
C TYR A 59 -4.55 -4.12 16.22
N ILE A 60 -5.78 -3.84 15.81
CA ILE A 60 -6.95 -4.67 16.17
C ILE A 60 -6.78 -6.09 15.59
N LEU A 61 -6.35 -6.19 14.33
CA LEU A 61 -6.17 -7.47 13.66
C LEU A 61 -5.09 -8.32 14.36
N MET A 62 -3.96 -7.71 14.72
CA MET A 62 -2.90 -8.38 15.50
C MET A 62 -3.40 -8.84 16.88
N GLY A 63 -4.16 -8.00 17.59
CA GLY A 63 -4.75 -8.35 18.88
C GLY A 63 -5.73 -9.53 18.79
N ALA A 64 -6.58 -9.54 17.76
CA ALA A 64 -7.52 -10.64 17.52
C ALA A 64 -6.78 -11.95 17.25
N VAL A 65 -5.78 -11.94 16.35
CA VAL A 65 -4.96 -13.11 16.06
C VAL A 65 -4.28 -13.63 17.31
N GLY A 66 -3.66 -12.75 18.11
CA GLY A 66 -3.01 -13.11 19.37
C GLY A 66 -3.98 -13.73 20.39
N PHE A 67 -5.19 -13.17 20.53
CA PHE A 67 -6.22 -13.68 21.43
C PHE A 67 -6.70 -15.10 21.03
N PHE A 68 -7.00 -15.31 19.75
CA PHE A 68 -7.42 -16.63 19.26
C PHE A 68 -6.30 -17.66 19.40
N TRP A 69 -5.05 -17.27 19.12
CA TRP A 69 -3.89 -18.13 19.30
C TRP A 69 -3.72 -18.53 20.77
N TYR A 70 -3.71 -17.57 21.70
CA TYR A 70 -3.57 -17.83 23.14
C TYR A 70 -4.68 -18.74 23.67
N ARG A 71 -5.93 -18.52 23.25
CA ARG A 71 -7.06 -19.34 23.68
C ARG A 71 -7.01 -20.77 23.15
N ARG A 72 -6.39 -20.98 21.99
CA ARG A 72 -6.16 -22.30 21.41
C ARG A 72 -4.96 -23.01 22.04
N THR A 73 -3.90 -22.29 22.40
CA THR A 73 -2.68 -22.88 22.99
C THR A 73 -2.80 -23.11 24.50
N HIS A 74 -3.72 -22.41 25.18
CA HIS A 74 -4.00 -22.61 26.60
C HIS A 74 -5.45 -23.03 26.87
N PRO A 75 -5.88 -24.22 26.41
CA PRO A 75 -7.18 -24.76 26.77
C PRO A 75 -7.23 -24.98 28.29
N LYS A 76 -8.26 -24.44 28.95
CA LYS A 76 -8.50 -24.73 30.37
C LYS A 76 -8.73 -26.24 30.48
N ARG A 77 -7.91 -26.93 31.28
CA ARG A 77 -8.18 -28.33 31.61
C ARG A 77 -9.59 -28.40 32.21
N PRO A 78 -10.43 -29.37 31.81
CA PRO A 78 -11.70 -29.58 32.48
C PRO A 78 -11.38 -29.76 33.96
N THR A 79 -11.94 -28.91 34.82
CA THR A 79 -11.97 -29.18 36.26
C THR A 79 -12.90 -30.38 36.41
N ASP A 80 -12.29 -31.56 36.44
CA ASP A 80 -12.95 -32.81 36.79
C ASP A 80 -13.47 -32.65 38.23
N ARG A 81 -14.78 -32.76 38.39
CA ARG A 81 -15.45 -32.84 39.70
C ARG A 81 -15.94 -34.27 39.86
#